data_AF-A0A524MQC2-F1
#
_entry.id   AF-A0A524MQC2-F1
#
_cell.length_a   1.000
_cell.length_b   1.000
_cell.length_c   1.000
_cell.angle_alpha   90.00
_cell.angle_beta   90.00
_cell.angle_gamma   90.00
#
_symmetry.space_group_name_H-M   'P 1'
#
loop_
_entity.id
_entity.type
_entity.pdbx_description
1 polymer ?
#
loop_
_entity_poly.entity_id
_entity_poly.type
_entity_poly.pdbx_seq_one_letter_code
_entity_poly.pdbx_strand_id
1 'polypeptide(L)'
;MSTTEVALLIGFVLSFLMAIALGGNDAASPTANVVGARVLTLKQSVALFTVFAAVGALSQGYMNMKTVGTGIVSRIDLLGAIIIVLTAFTWIMICNYKGLEISVTHTIVGSIVGYGLAAYGVSGVKWSLVQTVVLSWLTSPVLAALVAFAIHRLLVKMSARYDSWERSMSIVLSSLSAIQPTLLVLMT
;
A
#
# COMPACT_ATOMS: atom_id res chain seq x y z
N MET A 1 20.84 20.75 27.26
CA MET A 1 19.67 20.53 26.39
C MET A 1 18.42 20.78 27.20
N SER A 2 17.48 21.54 26.64
CA SER A 2 16.16 21.73 27.26
C SER A 2 15.35 20.44 27.22
N THR A 3 14.38 20.28 28.12
CA THR A 3 13.50 19.09 28.16
C THR A 3 12.74 18.89 26.85
N THR A 4 12.40 19.97 26.16
CA THR A 4 11.75 19.97 24.85
C THR A 4 12.68 19.46 23.75
N GLU A 5 13.96 19.86 23.74
CA GLU A 5 14.95 19.34 22.78
C GLU A 5 15.15 17.83 22.93
N VAL A 6 15.23 17.34 24.17
CA VAL A 6 15.37 15.91 24.45
C VAL A 6 14.12 15.15 23.97
N ALA A 7 12.92 15.67 24.25
CA ALA A 7 11.67 15.05 23.80
C ALA A 7 11.55 15.04 22.27
N LEU A 8 11.97 16.11 21.58
CA LEU A 8 12.00 16.15 20.12
C LEU A 8 12.97 15.13 19.53
N LEU A 9 14.16 14.99 20.12
CA LEU A 9 15.14 13.98 19.70
C LEU A 9 14.55 12.56 19.83
N ILE A 10 13.93 12.27 20.97
CA ILE A 10 13.25 10.98 21.20
C ILE A 10 12.14 10.76 20.18
N GLY A 11 11.29 11.76 19.96
CA GLY A 11 10.20 11.69 18.99
C GLY A 11 10.71 11.44 17.56
N PHE A 12 11.83 12.06 17.17
CA PHE A 12 12.45 11.84 15.86
C PHE A 12 12.99 10.42 15.71
N VAL A 13 13.73 9.93 16.72
CA VAL A 13 14.25 8.55 16.72
C VAL A 13 13.11 7.53 16.67
N LEU A 14 12.05 7.72 17.46
CA LEU A 14 10.89 6.84 17.44
C LEU A 14 10.14 6.89 16.10
N SER A 15 10.02 8.06 15.49
CA SER A 15 9.39 8.19 14.17
C SER A 15 10.20 7.48 13.08
N PHE A 16 11.53 7.51 13.18
CA PHE A 16 12.41 6.74 12.29
C PHE A 16 12.22 5.23 12.48
N LEU A 17 12.17 4.75 13.71
CA LEU A 17 11.89 3.33 14.01
C LEU A 17 10.50 2.91 13.53
N MET A 18 9.51 3.78 13.69
CA MET A 18 8.17 3.59 13.15
C MET A 18 8.20 3.45 11.63
N ALA A 19 8.94 4.29 10.92
CA ALA A 19 9.06 4.19 9.46
C ALA A 19 9.62 2.82 9.01
N ILE A 20 10.56 2.24 9.77
CA ILE A 20 11.07 0.89 9.51
C ILE A 20 9.97 -0.15 9.73
N ALA A 21 9.22 -0.06 10.83
CA ALA A 21 8.12 -0.97 11.14
C ALA A 21 7.03 -0.93 10.06
N LEU A 22 6.68 0.28 9.60
CA LEU A 22 5.73 0.50 8.51
C LEU A 22 6.20 -0.12 7.19
N GLY A 23 7.47 0.11 6.83
CA GLY A 23 8.04 -0.47 5.61
C GLY A 23 7.99 -2.01 5.62
N GLY A 24 8.24 -2.63 6.78
CA GLY A 24 8.14 -4.08 6.93
C GLY A 24 6.72 -4.62 6.77
N ASN A 25 5.73 -3.95 7.39
CA ASN A 25 4.33 -4.35 7.30
C ASN A 25 3.77 -4.19 5.88
N ASP A 26 4.00 -3.03 5.26
CA ASP A 26 3.36 -2.65 4.00
C ASP A 26 4.07 -3.22 2.76
N ALA A 27 5.31 -3.71 2.88
CA ALA A 27 6.01 -4.36 1.79
C ALA A 27 5.37 -5.71 1.41
N ALA A 28 4.67 -6.37 2.34
CA ALA A 28 4.14 -7.71 2.13
C ALA A 28 3.07 -7.76 1.01
N SER A 29 2.07 -6.87 1.06
CA SER A 29 0.93 -6.90 0.14
C SER A 29 1.31 -6.75 -1.36
N PRO A 30 2.13 -5.76 -1.77
CA PRO A 30 2.47 -5.60 -3.18
C PRO A 30 3.52 -6.62 -3.67
N THR A 31 4.42 -7.08 -2.79
CA THR A 31 5.51 -7.98 -3.20
C THR A 31 5.06 -9.44 -3.28
N ALA A 32 4.07 -9.85 -2.48
CA ALA A 32 3.57 -11.23 -2.43
C ALA A 32 3.09 -11.74 -3.80
N ASN A 33 2.33 -10.92 -4.55
CA ASN A 33 1.76 -11.33 -5.83
C ASN A 33 2.84 -11.54 -6.90
N VAL A 34 3.81 -10.63 -6.98
CA VAL A 34 4.85 -10.65 -8.02
C VAL A 34 5.87 -11.76 -7.75
N VAL A 35 6.24 -11.96 -6.49
CA VAL A 35 7.13 -13.06 -6.07
C VAL A 35 6.41 -14.41 -6.18
N GLY A 36 5.13 -14.48 -5.79
CA GLY A 36 4.30 -15.68 -5.90
C GLY A 36 4.08 -16.13 -7.35
N ALA A 37 3.91 -15.17 -8.28
CA ALA A 37 3.86 -15.43 -9.71
C ALA A 37 5.25 -15.74 -10.35
N ARG A 38 6.33 -15.74 -9.55
CA ARG A 38 7.72 -15.96 -9.98
C ARG A 38 8.21 -14.99 -11.06
N VAL A 39 7.62 -13.79 -11.10
CA VAL A 39 8.00 -12.75 -12.07
C VAL A 39 9.26 -12.02 -11.62
N LEU A 40 9.37 -11.71 -10.33
CA LEU A 40 10.54 -11.07 -9.72
C LEU A 40 11.01 -11.84 -8.48
N THR A 41 12.31 -11.73 -8.20
CA THR A 41 12.87 -12.20 -6.93
C THR A 41 12.46 -11.28 -5.77
N LEU A 42 12.48 -11.81 -4.54
CA LEU A 42 12.16 -11.01 -3.34
C LEU A 42 12.98 -9.72 -3.23
N LYS A 43 14.30 -9.80 -3.53
CA LYS A 43 15.19 -8.64 -3.48
C LYS A 43 14.78 -7.54 -4.48
N GLN A 44 14.42 -7.94 -5.69
CA GLN A 44 13.99 -6.99 -6.73
C GLN A 44 12.64 -6.37 -6.37
N SER A 45 11.69 -7.16 -5.89
CA SER A 45 10.36 -6.67 -5.48
C SER A 45 10.44 -5.67 -4.33
N VAL A 46 11.27 -5.95 -3.31
CA VAL A 46 11.48 -5.02 -2.20
C VAL A 46 12.19 -3.74 -2.65
N ALA A 47 13.21 -3.83 -3.51
CA ALA A 47 13.88 -2.64 -4.03
C ALA A 47 12.91 -1.73 -4.81
N LEU A 48 12.04 -2.33 -5.64
CA LEU A 48 11.02 -1.60 -6.38
C LEU A 48 10.01 -0.94 -5.43
N PHE A 49 9.54 -1.69 -4.42
CA PHE A 49 8.66 -1.16 -3.38
C PHE A 49 9.29 0.04 -2.67
N THR A 50 10.56 -0.03 -2.26
CA THR A 50 11.24 1.08 -1.57
C THR A 50 11.23 2.36 -2.40
N VAL A 51 11.52 2.28 -3.70
CA VAL A 51 11.53 3.46 -4.59
C VAL A 51 10.15 4.08 -4.69
N PHE A 52 9.12 3.29 -5.01
CA PHE A 52 7.77 3.82 -5.19
C PHE A 52 7.12 4.26 -3.88
N ALA A 53 7.38 3.56 -2.77
CA ALA A 53 6.93 3.96 -1.44
C ALA A 53 7.54 5.30 -1.03
N ALA A 54 8.84 5.52 -1.28
CA ALA A 54 9.49 6.80 -1.03
C ALA A 54 8.88 7.93 -1.87
N VAL A 55 8.66 7.70 -3.18
CA VAL A 55 8.02 8.68 -4.07
C VAL A 55 6.59 9.00 -3.61
N GLY A 56 5.81 7.98 -3.20
CA GLY A 56 4.46 8.17 -2.67
C GLY A 56 4.44 8.97 -1.36
N ALA A 57 5.36 8.67 -0.45
CA ALA A 57 5.51 9.38 0.82
C ALA A 57 5.85 10.86 0.60
N LEU A 58 6.76 11.16 -0.33
CA LEU A 58 7.16 12.54 -0.66
C LEU A 58 6.07 13.32 -1.42
N SER A 59 5.31 12.66 -2.29
CA SER A 59 4.31 13.34 -3.13
C SER A 59 2.98 13.58 -2.41
N GLN A 60 2.47 12.60 -1.65
CA GLN A 60 1.11 12.66 -1.09
C GLN A 60 1.03 12.32 0.41
N GLY A 61 2.14 12.05 1.09
CA GLY A 61 2.14 11.70 2.51
C GLY A 61 1.49 12.75 3.42
N TYR A 62 1.55 14.03 3.04
CA TYR A 62 1.01 15.15 3.82
C TYR A 62 -0.51 15.11 4.03
N MET A 63 -1.27 14.53 3.10
CA MET A 63 -2.73 14.45 3.20
C MET A 63 -3.15 13.56 4.38
N ASN A 64 -2.45 12.44 4.57
CA ASN A 64 -2.70 11.54 5.70
C ASN A 64 -2.24 12.16 7.02
N MET A 65 -1.10 12.84 7.03
CA MET A 65 -0.59 13.53 8.22
C MET A 65 -1.57 14.61 8.72
N LYS A 66 -2.23 15.34 7.82
CA LYS A 66 -3.23 16.36 8.19
C LYS A 66 -4.43 15.76 8.92
N THR A 67 -4.98 14.68 8.37
CA THR A 67 -6.17 14.00 8.92
C THR A 67 -5.87 13.36 10.28
N VAL A 68 -4.72 12.70 10.40
CA VAL A 68 -4.30 11.98 11.61
C VAL A 68 -3.81 12.96 12.70
N GLY A 69 -3.06 13.99 12.33
CA GLY A 69 -2.38 14.88 13.28
C GLY A 69 -3.26 15.94 13.95
N THR A 70 -4.44 16.27 13.42
CA THR A 70 -5.26 17.38 13.95
C THR A 70 -6.76 17.08 14.04
N GLY A 71 -7.21 15.95 13.50
CA GLY A 71 -8.63 15.69 13.32
C GLY A 71 -9.31 15.02 14.51
N ILE A 72 -8.72 13.96 15.06
CA ILE A 72 -9.42 12.97 15.89
C ILE A 72 -9.54 13.41 17.36
N VAL A 73 -8.52 14.08 17.88
CA VAL A 73 -8.46 14.58 19.27
C VAL A 73 -8.26 16.08 19.26
N SER A 74 -8.76 16.77 20.29
CA SER A 74 -8.75 18.23 20.37
C SER A 74 -7.34 18.85 20.34
N ARG A 75 -6.36 18.18 20.97
CA ARG A 75 -4.96 18.61 21.02
C ARG A 75 -4.08 17.38 21.16
N ILE A 76 -2.95 17.37 20.45
CA ILE A 76 -1.88 16.39 20.66
C ILE A 76 -0.65 17.20 21.04
N ASP A 77 -0.19 17.03 22.27
CA ASP A 77 1.07 17.62 22.74
C ASP A 77 2.25 16.71 22.37
N LEU A 78 3.48 17.19 22.60
CA LEU A 78 4.69 16.45 22.23
C LEU A 78 4.77 15.08 22.91
N LEU A 79 4.38 15.01 24.19
CA LEU A 79 4.32 13.74 24.92
C LEU A 79 3.24 12.82 24.35
N GLY A 80 2.07 13.34 24.01
CA GLY A 80 1.01 12.58 23.34
C GLY A 80 1.45 12.00 22.01
N ALA A 81 2.14 12.80 21.18
CA ALA A 81 2.69 12.33 19.92
C ALA A 81 3.68 11.17 20.13
N ILE A 82 4.57 11.28 21.11
CA ILE A 82 5.52 10.22 21.48
C ILE A 82 4.78 8.95 21.93
N ILE A 83 3.77 9.09 22.80
CA ILE A 83 2.98 7.95 23.32
C ILE A 83 2.22 7.25 22.19
N ILE A 84 1.59 8.02 21.30
CA ILE A 84 0.84 7.49 20.14
C ILE A 84 1.77 6.70 19.23
N VAL A 85 2.92 7.29 18.85
CA VAL A 85 3.89 6.66 17.96
C VAL A 85 4.49 5.41 18.62
N LEU A 86 4.86 5.49 19.90
CA LEU A 86 5.43 4.35 20.64
C LEU A 86 4.45 3.19 20.74
N THR A 87 3.18 3.46 21.05
CA THR A 87 2.13 2.45 21.17
C THR A 87 1.90 1.76 19.84
N ALA A 88 1.72 2.54 18.77
CA ALA A 88 1.49 2.01 17.45
C ALA A 88 2.72 1.24 16.92
N PHE A 89 3.92 1.77 17.12
CA PHE A 89 5.18 1.11 16.74
C PHE A 89 5.33 -0.24 17.43
N THR A 90 5.10 -0.29 18.75
CA THR A 90 5.22 -1.52 19.53
C THR A 90 4.27 -2.59 19.00
N TRP A 91 3.02 -2.24 18.73
CA TRP A 91 2.05 -3.18 18.18
C TRP A 91 2.44 -3.69 16.79
N ILE A 92 2.80 -2.77 15.87
CA ILE A 92 3.22 -3.13 14.51
C ILE A 92 4.45 -4.03 14.54
N MET A 93 5.45 -3.71 15.36
CA MET A 93 6.65 -4.53 15.47
C MET A 93 6.39 -5.93 16.01
N ILE A 94 5.48 -6.07 16.99
CA ILE A 94 5.06 -7.39 17.48
C ILE A 94 4.39 -8.19 16.36
N CYS A 95 3.51 -7.56 15.58
CA CYS A 95 2.85 -8.21 14.45
C CYS A 95 3.83 -8.59 13.34
N ASN A 96 4.75 -7.69 12.97
CA ASN A 96 5.82 -7.96 12.01
C ASN A 96 6.69 -9.15 12.44
N TYR A 97 7.08 -9.20 13.72
CA TYR A 97 7.87 -10.32 14.24
C TYR A 97 7.12 -11.66 14.15
N LYS A 98 5.79 -11.63 14.29
CA LYS A 98 4.92 -12.79 14.10
C LYS A 98 4.58 -13.09 12.63
N GLY A 99 5.06 -12.28 11.69
CA GLY A 99 4.73 -12.39 10.27
C GLY A 99 3.27 -12.06 9.94
N LEU A 100 2.60 -11.27 10.79
CA LEU A 100 1.21 -10.86 10.60
C LEU A 100 1.16 -9.49 9.93
N GLU A 101 0.63 -9.44 8.71
CA GLU A 101 0.29 -8.18 8.05
C GLU A 101 -0.98 -7.61 8.68
N ILE A 102 -0.87 -6.39 9.23
CA ILE A 102 -1.98 -5.71 9.88
C ILE A 102 -2.26 -4.36 9.24
N SER A 103 -3.44 -3.80 9.54
CA SER A 103 -3.75 -2.44 9.13
C SER A 103 -3.07 -1.42 10.06
N VAL A 104 -2.05 -0.75 9.53
CA VAL A 104 -1.38 0.38 10.18
C VAL A 104 -2.37 1.49 10.53
N THR A 105 -3.27 1.85 9.62
CA THR A 105 -4.23 2.95 9.83
C THR A 105 -5.11 2.71 11.06
N HIS A 106 -5.63 1.49 11.23
CA HIS A 106 -6.39 1.13 12.43
C HIS A 106 -5.55 1.23 13.69
N THR A 107 -4.28 0.79 13.62
CA THR A 107 -3.35 0.83 14.76
C THR A 107 -3.06 2.26 15.21
N ILE A 108 -2.77 3.16 14.26
CA ILE A 108 -2.49 4.57 14.55
C ILE A 108 -3.75 5.27 15.07
N VAL A 109 -4.89 5.12 14.39
CA VAL A 109 -6.16 5.72 14.82
C VAL A 109 -6.58 5.21 16.20
N GLY A 110 -6.44 3.90 16.46
CA GLY A 110 -6.69 3.31 17.77
C GLY A 110 -5.77 3.87 18.85
N SER A 111 -4.48 4.06 18.56
CA SER A 111 -3.53 4.68 19.49
C SER A 111 -3.89 6.14 19.81
N ILE A 112 -4.35 6.89 18.80
CA ILE A 112 -4.81 8.28 18.96
C ILE A 112 -6.08 8.35 19.81
N VAL A 113 -7.06 7.50 19.54
CA VAL A 113 -8.30 7.43 20.34
C VAL A 113 -7.98 7.00 21.78
N GLY A 114 -7.13 6.00 21.96
CA GLY A 114 -6.68 5.55 23.28
C GLY A 114 -6.01 6.66 24.10
N TYR A 115 -5.08 7.39 23.48
CA TYR A 115 -4.48 8.58 24.08
C TYR A 115 -5.54 9.64 24.42
N GLY A 116 -6.45 9.94 23.48
CA GLY A 116 -7.49 10.95 23.68
C GLY A 116 -8.43 10.61 24.84
N LEU A 117 -8.81 9.34 24.98
CA LEU A 117 -9.61 8.86 26.10
C LEU A 117 -8.86 8.98 27.43
N ALA A 118 -7.57 8.64 27.46
CA ALA A 118 -6.76 8.70 28.67
C ALA A 118 -6.45 10.15 29.12
N ALA A 119 -6.15 11.03 28.17
CA ALA A 119 -5.74 12.41 28.46
C ALA A 119 -6.92 13.37 28.65
N TYR A 120 -8.02 13.16 27.93
CA TYR A 120 -9.12 14.13 27.84
C TYR A 120 -10.51 13.53 28.05
N GLY A 121 -10.61 12.22 28.29
CA GLY A 121 -11.89 11.52 28.45
C GLY A 121 -12.69 11.40 27.14
N VAL A 122 -13.92 10.88 27.25
CA VAL A 122 -14.80 10.61 26.11
C VAL A 122 -15.14 11.88 25.32
N SER A 123 -15.26 13.03 25.99
CA SER A 123 -15.57 14.32 25.37
C SER A 123 -14.40 14.93 24.61
N GLY A 124 -13.16 14.49 24.87
CA GLY A 124 -11.96 14.96 24.18
C GLY A 124 -11.74 14.35 22.78
N VAL A 125 -12.53 13.35 22.42
CA VAL A 125 -12.47 12.64 21.13
C VAL A 125 -13.58 13.13 20.20
N LYS A 126 -13.24 13.48 18.96
CA LYS A 126 -14.21 13.90 17.94
C LYS A 126 -14.84 12.69 17.27
N TRP A 127 -15.86 12.11 17.90
CA TRP A 127 -16.53 10.89 17.45
C TRP A 127 -17.11 10.97 16.03
N SER A 128 -17.59 12.14 15.61
CA SER A 128 -18.07 12.32 14.22
C SER A 128 -16.97 12.05 13.20
N LEU A 129 -15.74 12.50 13.47
CA LEU A 129 -14.62 12.24 12.57
C LEU A 129 -14.18 10.77 12.62
N VAL A 130 -14.16 10.17 13.82
CA VAL A 130 -13.90 8.73 13.98
C VAL A 130 -14.90 7.92 13.15
N GLN A 131 -16.19 8.26 13.19
CA GLN A 131 -17.21 7.63 12.35
C GLN A 131 -16.93 7.80 10.86
N THR A 132 -16.55 9.00 10.40
CA THR A 132 -16.16 9.21 8.99
C THR A 132 -14.98 8.34 8.57
N VAL A 133 -13.97 8.23 9.43
CA VAL A 133 -12.79 7.39 9.19
C VAL A 133 -13.20 5.91 9.13
N VAL A 134 -14.03 5.44 10.06
CA VAL A 134 -14.53 4.06 10.08
C VAL A 134 -15.35 3.74 8.83
N LEU A 135 -16.23 4.65 8.40
CA LEU A 135 -16.99 4.49 7.17
C LEU A 135 -16.06 4.40 5.94
N SER A 136 -14.98 5.19 5.91
CA SER A 136 -13.98 5.12 4.83
C SER A 136 -13.29 3.76 4.73
N TRP A 137 -13.11 3.04 5.85
CA TRP A 137 -12.52 1.71 5.86
C TRP A 137 -13.42 0.65 5.22
N LEU A 138 -14.74 0.86 5.24
CA LEU A 138 -15.70 -0.04 4.59
C LEU A 138 -15.88 0.30 3.11
N THR A 139 -15.89 1.59 2.76
CA THR A 139 -16.10 2.01 1.37
C THR A 139 -14.88 1.74 0.49
N SER A 140 -13.66 1.85 1.04
CA SER A 140 -12.42 1.70 0.27
C SER A 140 -12.25 0.30 -0.35
N PRO A 141 -12.43 -0.82 0.39
CA PRO A 141 -12.35 -2.17 -0.20
C PRO A 141 -13.41 -2.42 -1.26
N VAL A 142 -14.63 -1.92 -1.08
CA VAL A 142 -15.72 -2.07 -2.05
C VAL A 142 -15.37 -1.37 -3.36
N LEU A 143 -14.91 -0.12 -3.29
CA LEU A 143 -14.46 0.61 -4.48
C LEU A 143 -13.25 -0.06 -5.14
N ALA A 144 -12.28 -0.52 -4.36
CA ALA A 144 -11.13 -1.25 -4.87
C ALA A 144 -11.55 -2.53 -5.60
N ALA A 145 -12.50 -3.30 -5.05
CA ALA A 145 -13.01 -4.51 -5.67
C ALA A 145 -13.75 -4.22 -6.99
N LEU A 146 -14.56 -3.16 -7.04
CA LEU A 146 -15.26 -2.75 -8.27
C LEU A 146 -14.29 -2.35 -9.38
N VAL A 147 -13.27 -1.54 -9.04
CA VAL A 147 -12.23 -1.12 -9.99
C VAL A 147 -11.40 -2.32 -10.45
N ALA A 148 -10.98 -3.20 -9.53
CA ALA A 148 -10.24 -4.41 -9.86
C ALA A 148 -11.05 -5.32 -10.79
N PHE A 149 -12.35 -5.51 -10.53
CA PHE A 149 -13.24 -6.28 -11.39
C PHE A 149 -13.35 -5.68 -12.80
N ALA A 150 -13.52 -4.36 -12.90
CA ALA A 150 -13.60 -3.66 -14.18
C ALA A 150 -12.30 -3.82 -15.00
N ILE A 151 -11.14 -3.63 -14.35
CA ILE A 151 -9.82 -3.80 -14.99
C ILE A 151 -9.63 -5.26 -15.41
N HIS A 152 -9.96 -6.23 -14.56
CA HIS A 152 -9.83 -7.65 -14.89
C HIS A 152 -10.66 -8.03 -16.13
N ARG A 153 -11.92 -7.57 -16.20
CA ARG A 153 -12.79 -7.80 -17.36
C ARG A 153 -12.23 -7.17 -18.63
N LEU A 154 -11.62 -5.98 -18.52
CA LEU A 154 -10.96 -5.33 -19.65
C LEU A 154 -9.74 -6.12 -20.13
N LEU A 155 -8.88 -6.56 -19.20
CA LEU A 155 -7.68 -7.34 -19.52
C LEU A 155 -8.01 -8.67 -20.20
N VAL A 156 -9.00 -9.42 -19.71
CA VAL A 156 -9.44 -10.69 -20.33
C VAL A 156 -9.98 -10.45 -21.74
N LYS A 157 -10.74 -9.37 -21.95
CA LYS A 157 -11.25 -9.02 -23.29
C LYS A 157 -10.12 -8.65 -24.25
N MET A 158 -9.08 -7.96 -23.76
CA MET A 158 -7.92 -7.60 -24.55
C MET A 158 -7.05 -8.81 -24.88
N SER A 159 -6.81 -9.70 -23.91
CA SER A 159 -6.01 -10.91 -24.13
C SER A 159 -6.70 -11.86 -25.11
N ALA A 160 -8.01 -12.07 -24.99
CA ALA A 160 -8.76 -12.91 -25.93
C ALA A 160 -8.71 -12.36 -27.37
N ARG A 161 -8.67 -11.03 -27.54
CA ARG A 161 -8.46 -10.41 -28.85
C ARG A 161 -7.03 -10.65 -29.35
N TYR A 162 -6.03 -10.49 -28.49
CA TYR A 162 -4.63 -10.74 -28.84
C TYR A 162 -4.42 -12.18 -29.31
N ASP A 163 -4.89 -13.18 -28.55
CA ASP A 163 -4.79 -14.60 -28.91
C ASP A 163 -5.48 -14.89 -30.24
N SER A 164 -6.66 -14.29 -30.48
CA SER A 164 -7.38 -14.43 -31.76
C SER A 164 -6.61 -13.82 -32.94
N TRP A 165 -5.92 -12.69 -32.72
CA TRP A 165 -5.09 -12.05 -33.73
C TRP A 165 -3.83 -12.86 -34.02
N GLU A 166 -3.15 -13.36 -32.98
CA GLU A 166 -1.96 -14.20 -33.13
C GLU A 166 -2.27 -15.49 -33.89
N ARG A 167 -3.38 -16.16 -33.54
CA ARG A 167 -3.83 -17.37 -34.24
C ARG A 167 -4.14 -17.10 -35.72
N SER A 168 -4.81 -15.98 -36.02
CA SER A 168 -5.10 -15.58 -37.41
C SER A 168 -3.83 -15.26 -38.20
N MET A 169 -2.88 -14.55 -37.59
CA MET A 169 -1.59 -14.22 -38.21
C MET A 169 -0.77 -15.48 -38.48
N SER A 170 -0.75 -16.44 -37.54
CA SER A 170 -0.02 -17.70 -37.69
C SER A 170 -0.54 -18.55 -38.85
N ILE A 171 -1.85 -18.56 -39.10
CA ILE A 171 -2.48 -19.24 -40.24
C ILE A 171 -2.13 -18.55 -41.56
N VAL A 172 -2.12 -17.21 -41.59
CA VAL A 172 -1.74 -16.44 -42.79
C VAL A 172 -0.26 -16.66 -43.12
N LEU A 173 0.62 -16.58 -42.12
CA LEU A 173 2.06 -16.79 -42.31
C LEU A 173 2.38 -18.22 -42.75
N SER A 174 1.73 -19.24 -42.19
CA SER A 174 1.92 -20.62 -42.63
C SER A 174 1.44 -20.85 -44.07
N SER A 175 0.31 -20.25 -44.44
CA SER A 175 -0.22 -20.29 -45.82
C SER A 175 0.70 -19.57 -46.81
N LEU A 176 1.30 -18.44 -46.42
CA LEU A 176 2.27 -17.70 -47.24
C LEU A 176 3.60 -18.46 -47.39
N SER A 177 4.08 -19.11 -46.34
CA SER A 177 5.28 -19.95 -46.39
C SER A 177 5.10 -21.21 -47.25
N ALA A 178 3.87 -21.72 -47.37
CA ALA A 178 3.54 -22.87 -48.22
C ALA A 178 3.51 -22.53 -49.74
N ILE A 179 3.50 -21.24 -50.10
CA ILE A 179 3.51 -20.77 -51.50
C ILE A 179 4.95 -20.64 -52.05
N GLN A 180 5.95 -20.49 -51.19
CA GLN A 180 7.36 -20.34 -51.61
C GLN A 180 7.94 -21.56 -52.37
N PRO A 181 7.71 -22.82 -51.97
CA PRO A 181 8.23 -23.98 -52.70
C PRO A 181 7.54 -24.16 -54.06
N THR A 182 6.25 -23.83 -54.15
CA THR A 182 5.41 -24.03 -55.35
C THR A 182 5.75 -23.04 -56.46
N LEU A 183 6.15 -21.81 -56.13
CA LEU A 183 6.63 -20.83 -57.11
C LEU A 183 8.01 -21.21 -57.68
N LEU A 184 8.86 -21.86 -56.88
CA LEU A 184 10.20 -22.30 -57.29
C LEU A 184 10.14 -23.47 -58.30
N VAL A 185 9.12 -24.32 -58.21
CA VAL A 185 8.85 -25.43 -59.16
C VAL A 185 8.22 -24.94 -60.47
N LEU A 186 7.50 -23.81 -60.46
CA LEU A 186 6.92 -23.21 -61.67
C LEU A 186 7.94 -22.36 -62.46
N MET A 187 9.11 -22.09 -61.89
CA MET A 187 10.18 -21.28 -62.49
C MET A 187 11.38 -22.12 -62.99
N THR A 188 11.33 -23.45 -62.89
CA THR A 188 12.30 -24.41 -63.45
C THR A 188 11.67 -25.23 -64.55
#